data_AF-A0A1I3FP45-F1
#
_entry.id   AF-A0A1I3FP45-F1
#
_cell.length_a   1.000
_cell.length_b   1.000
_cell.length_c   1.000
_cell.angle_alpha   90.00
_cell.angle_beta   90.00
_cell.angle_gamma   90.00
#
_symmetry.space_group_name_H-M   'P 1'
#
loop_
_entity.id
_entity.type
_entity.pdbx_description
1 polymer ?
#
loop_
_entity_poly.entity_id
_entity_poly.type
_entity_poly.pdbx_seq_one_letter_code
_entity_poly.pdbx_strand_id
1 'polypeptide(L)'
;MALFSSVNESLIVALEFPNPSRSYDASRHCVCFWGYDNSREITFQVDDAMLRNLQPDAGSDERSILGAFDQFREKLLEIARKRYVSGPQNRYSLS
;
A
#
# COMPACT_ATOMS: atom_id res chain seq x y z
N MET A 1 4.41 39.93 19.25
CA MET A 1 4.82 39.44 17.92
C MET A 1 5.37 38.03 18.10
N ALA A 2 4.53 37.01 17.97
CA ALA A 2 4.95 35.62 18.02
C ALA A 2 5.02 35.11 16.58
N LEU A 3 6.21 34.64 16.20
CA LEU A 3 6.48 33.96 14.93
C LEU A 3 5.62 32.70 14.89
N PHE A 4 4.63 32.67 14.00
CA PHE A 4 3.97 31.43 13.62
C PHE A 4 5.02 30.56 12.96
N SER A 5 5.45 29.53 13.69
CA SER A 5 6.22 28.42 13.14
C SER A 5 5.48 27.93 11.90
N SER A 6 6.13 28.10 10.75
CA SER A 6 5.69 27.49 9.49
C SER A 6 5.91 25.98 9.64
N VAL A 7 5.01 25.32 10.37
CA VAL A 7 4.81 23.89 10.20
C VAL A 7 4.20 23.81 8.82
N ASN A 8 5.00 23.38 7.86
CA ASN A 8 4.53 22.93 6.58
C ASN A 8 3.59 21.76 6.88
N GLU A 9 2.32 22.07 7.11
CA GLU A 9 1.18 21.16 7.01
C GLU A 9 1.23 20.66 5.57
N SER A 10 2.09 19.66 5.36
CA SER A 10 1.96 18.74 4.26
C SER A 10 0.53 18.24 4.41
N LEU A 11 -0.37 18.81 3.60
CA LEU A 11 -1.77 18.43 3.49
C LEU A 11 -1.83 16.95 3.80
N ILE A 12 -2.45 16.61 4.93
CA ILE A 12 -2.61 15.22 5.33
C ILE A 12 -3.45 14.62 4.23
N VAL A 13 -2.80 14.09 3.20
CA VAL A 13 -3.47 13.41 2.11
C VAL A 13 -3.90 12.12 2.77
N ALA A 14 -5.16 12.12 3.21
CA ALA A 14 -5.76 11.07 4.00
C ALA A 14 -5.96 9.88 3.07
N LEU A 15 -4.87 9.21 2.71
CA LEU A 15 -4.93 7.91 2.09
C LEU A 15 -5.39 6.93 3.18
N GLU A 16 -6.69 6.71 3.16
CA GLU A 16 -7.39 5.84 4.08
C GLU A 16 -7.49 4.44 3.50
N PHE A 17 -7.40 3.45 4.37
CA PHE A 17 -7.56 2.04 4.00
C PHE A 17 -8.68 1.44 4.85
N PRO A 18 -9.93 1.91 4.70
CA PRO A 18 -11.05 1.44 5.51
C PRO A 18 -11.36 -0.03 5.24
N ASN A 19 -11.03 -0.52 4.04
CA ASN A 19 -11.33 -1.87 3.63
C ASN A 19 -10.09 -2.76 3.71
N PRO A 20 -10.19 -3.93 4.38
CA PRO A 20 -9.15 -4.92 4.34
C PRO A 20 -9.00 -5.68 3.02
N SER A 21 -9.70 -5.25 1.97
CA SER A 21 -9.71 -5.88 0.66
C SER A 21 -8.31 -6.04 0.06
N ARG A 22 -8.08 -7.25 -0.44
CA ARG A 22 -6.87 -7.67 -1.15
C ARG A 22 -7.27 -8.68 -2.21
N SER A 23 -6.60 -8.65 -3.36
CA SER A 23 -6.80 -9.61 -4.43
C SER A 23 -5.44 -10.08 -4.94
N TYR A 24 -5.24 -11.39 -4.99
CA TYR A 24 -4.07 -11.95 -5.65
C TYR A 24 -4.34 -12.03 -7.16
N ASP A 25 -3.45 -11.46 -7.95
CA ASP A 25 -3.41 -11.60 -9.39
C ASP A 25 -2.41 -12.72 -9.73
N ALA A 26 -2.92 -13.91 -10.02
CA ALA A 26 -2.10 -15.06 -10.38
C ALA A 26 -1.41 -14.91 -11.74
N SER A 27 -1.89 -14.01 -12.63
CA SER A 27 -1.27 -13.78 -13.93
C SER A 27 -0.02 -12.91 -13.82
N ARG A 28 -0.02 -12.00 -12.85
CA ARG A 28 1.10 -11.07 -12.58
C ARG A 28 1.91 -11.43 -11.34
N HIS A 29 1.51 -12.47 -10.61
CA HIS A 29 2.05 -12.84 -9.31
C HIS A 29 2.15 -11.63 -8.37
N CYS A 30 1.06 -10.89 -8.22
CA CYS A 30 1.04 -9.67 -7.40
C CYS A 30 -0.20 -9.64 -6.52
N VAL A 31 -0.09 -9.07 -5.32
CA VAL A 31 -1.25 -8.75 -4.46
C VAL A 31 -1.67 -7.30 -4.69
N CYS A 32 -2.89 -7.09 -5.13
CA CYS A 32 -3.49 -5.77 -5.27
C CYS A 32 -4.28 -5.43 -4.00
N PHE A 33 -4.12 -4.19 -3.53
CA PHE A 33 -4.95 -3.59 -2.49
C PHE A 33 -5.29 -2.15 -2.86
N TRP A 34 -6.31 -1.61 -2.21
CA TRP A 34 -6.86 -0.30 -2.56
C TRP A 34 -6.89 0.61 -1.35
N GLY A 35 -6.38 1.83 -1.54
CA GLY A 35 -6.57 2.94 -0.62
C GLY A 35 -7.50 3.97 -1.24
N TYR A 36 -8.09 4.81 -0.40
CA TYR A 36 -8.98 5.88 -0.83
C TYR A 36 -8.38 7.21 -0.41
N ASP A 37 -8.16 8.08 -1.38
CA ASP A 37 -7.90 9.50 -1.16
C ASP A 37 -9.20 10.24 -1.41
N ASN A 38 -9.94 10.55 -0.34
CA ASN A 38 -11.28 11.11 -0.42
C ASN A 38 -12.24 10.19 -1.23
N SER A 39 -12.76 10.63 -2.38
CA SER A 39 -13.60 9.80 -3.26
C SER A 39 -12.81 9.01 -4.31
N ARG A 40 -11.47 9.07 -4.28
CA ARG A 40 -10.61 8.51 -5.32
C ARG A 40 -9.97 7.20 -4.87
N GLU A 41 -10.26 6.13 -5.60
CA GLU A 41 -9.60 4.85 -5.39
C GLU A 41 -8.17 4.88 -5.96
N ILE A 42 -7.22 4.46 -5.13
CA ILE A 42 -5.81 4.33 -5.44
C ILE A 42 -5.43 2.86 -5.32
N THR A 43 -5.03 2.26 -6.44
CA THR A 43 -4.60 0.87 -6.54
C THR A 43 -3.12 0.74 -6.21
N PHE A 44 -2.79 -0.13 -5.27
CA PHE A 44 -1.42 -0.52 -4.94
C PHE A 44 -1.21 -1.99 -5.29
N GLN A 45 -0.17 -2.30 -6.04
CA GLN A 45 0.19 -3.65 -6.45
C GLN A 45 1.49 -4.04 -5.77
N VAL A 46 1.49 -5.11 -4.99
CA VAL A 46 2.67 -5.63 -4.31
C VAL A 46 3.14 -6.86 -5.04
N ASP A 47 4.39 -6.84 -5.49
CA ASP A 47 5.00 -7.98 -6.15
C ASP A 47 5.15 -9.15 -5.16
N ASP A 48 4.88 -10.39 -5.59
CA ASP A 48 5.08 -11.55 -4.71
C ASP A 48 6.56 -11.70 -4.31
N ALA A 49 7.50 -11.25 -5.16
CA ALA A 49 8.91 -11.23 -4.80
C ALA A 49 9.18 -10.32 -3.60
N MET A 50 8.51 -9.17 -3.49
CA MET A 50 8.61 -8.29 -2.33
C MET A 50 8.05 -8.97 -1.07
N LEU A 51 6.90 -9.64 -1.20
CA LEU A 51 6.29 -10.40 -0.10
C LEU A 51 7.16 -11.58 0.34
N ARG A 52 7.78 -12.32 -0.58
CA ARG A 52 8.74 -13.38 -0.28
C ARG A 52 10.01 -12.85 0.37
N ASN A 53 10.49 -11.67 -0.01
CA ASN A 53 11.64 -11.07 0.67
C ASN A 53 11.31 -10.70 2.13
N LEU A 54 10.08 -10.26 2.39
CA LEU A 54 9.60 -9.98 3.75
C LEU A 54 9.32 -11.26 4.54
N GLN A 55 8.75 -12.28 3.89
CA GLN A 55 8.43 -13.57 4.47
C GLN A 55 8.98 -14.70 3.59
N PRO A 56 10.28 -15.03 3.72
CA PRO A 56 10.90 -16.10 2.95
C PRO A 56 10.34 -17.49 3.31
N ASP A 57 9.69 -17.61 4.46
CA ASP A 57 9.00 -18.82 4.93
C ASP A 57 7.60 -18.98 4.31
N ALA A 58 7.07 -17.95 3.63
CA ALA A 58 5.78 -18.05 2.95
C ALA A 58 5.89 -19.00 1.76
N GLY A 59 4.98 -19.97 1.68
CA GLY A 59 4.84 -20.84 0.51
C GLY A 59 4.55 -20.07 -0.78
N SER A 60 4.73 -20.72 -1.93
CA SER A 60 4.42 -20.13 -3.25
C SER A 60 2.92 -20.13 -3.59
N ASP A 61 2.09 -20.71 -2.73
CA ASP A 61 0.65 -20.78 -2.90
C ASP A 61 0.00 -19.41 -2.69
N GLU A 62 -1.09 -19.14 -3.41
CA GLU A 62 -1.89 -17.92 -3.27
C GLU A 62 -2.23 -17.62 -1.80
N ARG A 63 -2.66 -18.64 -1.05
CA ARG A 63 -3.03 -18.48 0.37
C ARG A 63 -1.85 -18.07 1.24
N SER A 64 -0.66 -18.60 0.95
CA SER A 64 0.57 -18.27 1.65
C SER A 64 1.00 -16.84 1.35
N ILE A 65 0.91 -16.41 0.09
CA ILE A 65 1.21 -15.04 -0.35
C ILE A 65 0.21 -14.05 0.28
N LEU A 66 -1.09 -14.37 0.27
CA LEU A 66 -2.12 -13.55 0.91
C LEU A 66 -1.93 -13.49 2.44
N GLY A 67 -1.55 -14.60 3.06
CA GLY A 67 -1.24 -14.64 4.50
C GLY A 67 -0.01 -13.81 4.84
N ALA A 68 1.03 -13.83 4.00
CA ALA A 68 2.19 -12.96 4.16
C ALA A 68 1.82 -11.50 3.98
N PHE A 69 1.00 -11.17 2.99
CA PHE A 69 0.47 -9.82 2.83
C PHE A 69 -0.28 -9.36 4.08
N ASP A 70 -1.14 -10.19 4.68
CA ASP A 70 -1.85 -9.84 5.91
C ASP A 70 -0.91 -9.57 7.09
N GLN A 71 0.15 -10.38 7.25
CA GLN A 71 1.15 -10.18 8.31
C GLN A 71 1.93 -8.88 8.12
N PHE A 72 2.33 -8.56 6.88
CA PHE A 72 3.10 -7.36 6.55
C PHE A 72 2.22 -6.19 6.11
N ARG A 73 0.90 -6.31 6.28
CA ARG A 73 -0.09 -5.35 5.78
C ARG A 73 0.20 -3.96 6.29
N GLU A 74 0.38 -3.80 7.60
CA GLU A 74 0.62 -2.49 8.22
C GLU A 74 1.84 -1.80 7.60
N LYS A 75 2.92 -2.56 7.42
CA LYS A 75 4.14 -2.07 6.78
C LYS A 75 3.91 -1.70 5.31
N LEU A 76 3.13 -2.48 4.57
CA LEU A 76 2.77 -2.17 3.18
C LEU A 76 1.88 -0.93 3.08
N LEU A 77 0.96 -0.73 4.03
CA LEU A 77 0.16 0.50 4.13
C LEU A 77 1.05 1.72 4.41
N GLU A 78 2.04 1.59 5.30
CA GLU A 78 3.02 2.65 5.55
C GLU A 78 3.86 2.98 4.30
N ILE A 79 4.35 1.95 3.59
CA ILE A 79 5.10 2.12 2.35
C ILE A 79 4.21 2.77 1.29
N ALA A 80 2.96 2.33 1.14
CA ALA A 80 2.00 2.93 0.22
C ALA A 80 1.74 4.40 0.55
N ARG A 81 1.54 4.74 1.82
CA ARG A 81 1.40 6.14 2.27
C ARG A 81 2.62 6.99 1.94
N LYS A 82 3.83 6.44 2.16
CA LYS A 82 5.09 7.12 1.85
C LYS A 82 5.31 7.28 0.34
N ARG A 83 4.84 6.31 -0.45
CA ARG A 83 5.02 6.29 -1.91
C ARG A 83 3.96 7.08 -2.65
N TYR A 84 2.79 7.19 -2.06
CA TYR A 84 1.66 7.93 -2.58
C TYR A 84 2.01 9.42 -2.66
N VAL A 85 1.71 10.00 -3.81
CA VAL A 85 1.90 11.42 -4.09
C VAL A 85 0.61 11.91 -4.71
N SER A 86 0.01 12.93 -4.10
CA SER A 86 -1.25 13.50 -4.61
C SER A 86 -1.04 13.97 -6.06
N GLY A 87 -1.86 13.43 -6.98
CA GLY A 87 -1.68 13.67 -8.40
C GLY A 87 -2.68 12.92 -9.28
N PRO A 88 -2.49 12.94 -10.61
CA PRO A 88 -3.34 12.19 -11.55
C PRO A 88 -3.11 10.69 -11.47
N GLN A 89 -2.02 10.24 -10.84
CA GLN A 89 -1.69 8.83 -10.70
C GLN A 89 -2.56 8.16 -9.63
N ASN A 90 -3.13 7.01 -9.98
CA ASN A 90 -4.01 6.22 -9.12
C ASN A 90 -3.58 4.76 -9.07
N ARG A 91 -2.43 4.41 -9.66
CA ARG A 91 -1.83 3.08 -9.57
C ARG A 91 -0.37 3.18 -9.15
N TYR A 92 0.01 2.42 -8.14
CA TYR A 92 1.37 2.32 -7.63
C TYR A 92 1.78 0.85 -7.57
N SER A 93 3.03 0.57 -7.92
CA SER A 93 3.62 -0.76 -7.81
C SER A 93 4.68 -0.72 -6.71
N LEU A 94 4.60 -1.65 -5.78
CA LEU A 94 5.52 -1.91 -4.68
C LEU A 94 6.31 -3.17 -5.05
N SER A 95 7.61 -2.99 -5.25
CA SER A 95 8.57 -4.01 -5.66
C SER A 95 9.86 -3.82 -4.88
#